data_AF-A0AAC8Q721-F1
#
_entry.id   AF-A0AAC8Q721-F1
#
_cell.length_a   1.000
_cell.length_b   1.000
_cell.length_c   1.000
_cell.angle_alpha   90.00
_cell.angle_beta   90.00
_cell.angle_gamma   90.00
#
_symmetry.space_group_name_H-M   'P 1'
#
loop_
_entity.id
_entity.type
_entity.pdbx_description
1 polymer ?
#
loop_
_entity_poly.entity_id
_entity_poly.type
_entity_poly.pdbx_seq_one_letter_code
_entity_poly.pdbx_strand_id
1 'polypeptide(L)'
;MAALGLLSACGPWEARYEVKLLTGTCSAIPALEGARYLRFRVTGADMEPVERYVPVDQGTAALPIVPPGKGRVLEVRGYTDLPRMGGRLVALGRSRSFEVPESAGEARPTVSVAVRMVDTYVRPATAQGTCVSLAEPRAAHTATLLDDGRVLLAGGFRTGSEGVDSTVSSAELFDPVTGTVTQVPALGTARAFHTATRLPGGKVLLAGGEMRSVEGALPVRSARVLDVAQGMSTEVELKVARSHHAAAVDSGGRVLLVGGVGAGGAVVAQAEGYDSATGQVFSVSTPVPRVGMAAMPVQDGRRIAVVGGSDGAELRPEVLFFSFEGGSFVPVGEGARLREPRRDAALVPFGGLERLLYVGGYDSAGDVAEARVLASSELVSPGAAVQVSPGPQVFARSGLCAVALPDGRVMTLGGVRYGAGGLVSDPHVELLVPGQNGAATALLGLKPLDPSRHQHSCTVLDDGSVLIAGGQGEDGSRGTTLGDLVIYTPVPLD
;
A
#
# COMPACT_ATOMS: atom_id res chain seq x y z
N MET A 1 32.87 -58.24 32.79
CA MET A 1 31.59 -57.59 33.12
C MET A 1 31.90 -56.45 34.10
N ALA A 2 31.61 -55.17 33.90
CA ALA A 2 30.98 -54.43 32.82
C ALA A 2 31.43 -52.95 32.92
N ALA A 3 31.87 -52.40 31.80
CA ALA A 3 31.52 -51.10 31.23
C ALA A 3 31.56 -49.81 32.08
N LEU A 4 32.50 -48.93 31.71
CA LEU A 4 32.39 -47.47 31.81
C LEU A 4 31.05 -46.99 31.22
N GLY A 5 30.30 -46.17 31.96
CA GLY A 5 29.18 -45.38 31.47
C GLY A 5 29.48 -43.89 31.63
N LEU A 6 29.81 -43.23 30.52
CA LEU A 6 30.00 -41.79 30.39
C LEU A 6 28.67 -41.03 30.60
N LEU A 7 28.77 -39.85 31.22
CA LEU A 7 27.74 -38.81 31.19
C LEU A 7 27.44 -38.37 29.76
N SER A 8 26.16 -38.26 29.39
CA SER A 8 25.73 -37.22 28.45
C SER A 8 24.31 -36.75 28.76
N ALA A 9 24.24 -35.43 28.94
CA ALA A 9 23.06 -34.67 29.28
C ALA A 9 21.99 -34.74 28.18
N CYS A 10 20.74 -34.94 28.57
CA CYS A 10 19.58 -34.51 27.78
C CYS A 10 19.00 -33.27 28.46
N GLY A 11 19.39 -32.09 27.98
CA GLY A 11 18.66 -30.85 28.26
C GLY A 11 17.31 -30.84 27.53
N PRO A 12 16.36 -29.97 27.93
CA PRO A 12 15.05 -29.89 27.29
C PRO A 12 15.21 -29.60 25.78
N TRP A 13 14.42 -30.30 24.96
CA TRP A 13 14.45 -30.24 23.51
C TRP A 13 13.96 -28.86 23.04
N GLU A 14 14.88 -27.91 22.90
CA GLU A 14 14.59 -26.59 22.36
C GLU A 14 14.10 -26.71 20.91
N ALA A 15 12.91 -26.17 20.65
CA ALA A 15 12.33 -26.01 19.32
C ALA A 15 13.27 -25.20 18.41
N ARG A 16 14.12 -25.87 17.63
CA ARG A 16 14.96 -25.19 16.64
C ARG A 16 14.12 -24.82 15.44
N TYR A 17 13.74 -23.55 15.33
CA TYR A 17 13.20 -22.99 14.09
C TYR A 17 14.28 -22.92 13.01
N GLU A 18 13.93 -23.31 11.79
CA GLU A 18 14.81 -23.12 10.64
C GLU A 18 14.57 -21.74 10.04
N VAL A 19 15.62 -20.93 9.87
CA VAL A 19 15.50 -19.63 9.17
C VAL A 19 15.92 -19.82 7.72
N LYS A 20 15.02 -19.47 6.81
CA LYS A 20 15.28 -19.48 5.37
C LYS A 20 15.38 -18.05 4.86
N LEU A 21 16.56 -17.67 4.38
CA LEU A 21 16.75 -16.37 3.72
C LEU A 21 16.40 -16.51 2.23
N LEU A 22 15.48 -15.67 1.77
CA LEU A 22 15.09 -15.59 0.37
C LEU A 22 15.72 -14.33 -0.22
N THR A 23 16.72 -14.54 -1.09
CA THR A 23 17.55 -13.48 -1.67
C THR A 23 17.39 -13.40 -3.19
N GLY A 24 16.40 -14.10 -3.74
CA GLY A 24 16.15 -14.14 -5.19
C GLY A 24 15.75 -12.77 -5.70
N THR A 25 16.46 -12.27 -6.71
CA THR A 25 16.15 -11.04 -7.41
C THR A 25 16.17 -11.30 -8.92
N CYS A 26 15.36 -10.54 -9.64
CA CYS A 26 15.33 -10.55 -11.11
C CYS A 26 16.40 -9.58 -11.71
N SER A 27 17.14 -8.86 -10.87
CA SER A 27 18.24 -7.99 -11.29
C SER A 27 19.58 -8.72 -11.18
N ALA A 28 20.59 -8.24 -11.93
CA ALA A 28 21.96 -8.75 -11.83
C ALA A 28 22.65 -8.43 -10.49
N ILE A 29 21.99 -7.69 -9.59
CA ILE A 29 22.56 -7.31 -8.30
C ILE A 29 22.04 -8.27 -7.22
N PRO A 30 22.93 -9.06 -6.59
CA PRO A 30 22.55 -9.95 -5.50
C PRO A 30 21.94 -9.19 -4.31
N ALA A 31 20.98 -9.79 -3.62
CA ALA A 31 20.33 -9.13 -2.48
C ALA A 31 21.25 -8.82 -1.29
N LEU A 32 22.40 -9.49 -1.20
CA LEU A 32 23.42 -9.30 -0.16
C LEU A 32 24.71 -8.67 -0.72
N GLU A 33 24.65 -8.05 -1.90
CA GLU A 33 25.81 -7.40 -2.51
C GLU A 33 26.48 -6.42 -1.54
N GLY A 34 27.79 -6.57 -1.33
CA GLY A 34 28.57 -5.76 -0.40
C GLY A 34 28.39 -6.09 1.09
N ALA A 35 27.49 -6.99 1.48
CA ALA A 35 27.34 -7.41 2.87
C ALA A 35 28.48 -8.37 3.27
N ARG A 36 29.14 -8.08 4.40
CA ARG A 36 30.13 -8.96 5.06
C ARG A 36 29.59 -9.63 6.31
N TYR A 37 28.64 -8.98 6.99
CA TYR A 37 28.00 -9.50 8.20
C TYR A 37 26.48 -9.42 8.09
N LEU A 38 25.81 -10.42 8.64
CA LEU A 38 24.38 -10.42 8.91
C LEU A 38 24.14 -10.24 10.41
N ARG A 39 23.32 -9.27 10.78
CA ARG A 39 22.71 -9.17 12.11
C ARG A 39 21.35 -9.82 12.05
N PHE A 40 21.15 -10.84 12.88
CA PHE A 40 19.84 -11.38 13.15
C PHE A 40 19.36 -10.82 14.48
N ARG A 41 18.14 -10.29 14.49
CA ARG A 41 17.50 -9.75 15.68
C ARG A 41 16.12 -10.37 15.82
N VAL A 42 15.87 -11.03 16.95
CA VAL A 42 14.56 -11.56 17.31
C VAL A 42 13.94 -10.66 18.37
N THR A 43 12.74 -10.17 18.10
CA THR A 43 11.92 -9.41 19.05
C THR A 43 10.56 -10.07 19.23
N GLY A 44 9.84 -9.72 20.27
CA GLY A 44 8.48 -10.17 20.50
C GLY A 44 7.97 -9.81 21.89
N ALA A 45 6.73 -10.17 22.20
CA ALA A 45 6.16 -9.96 23.52
C ALA A 45 6.93 -10.77 24.58
N ASP A 46 7.06 -10.21 25.79
CA ASP A 46 7.62 -10.89 26.96
C ASP A 46 9.05 -11.42 26.80
N MET A 47 9.86 -10.78 25.93
CA MET A 47 11.28 -11.10 25.79
C MET A 47 12.12 -9.84 25.58
N GLU A 48 13.34 -9.88 26.07
CA GLU A 48 14.38 -8.94 25.62
C GLU A 48 14.84 -9.30 24.20
N PRO A 49 15.14 -8.32 23.35
CA PRO A 49 15.65 -8.58 22.01
C PRO A 49 16.92 -9.45 22.03
N VAL A 50 16.92 -10.53 21.26
CA VAL A 50 18.09 -11.40 21.09
C VAL A 50 18.76 -11.06 19.77
N GLU A 51 20.07 -10.83 19.80
CA GLU A 51 20.82 -10.41 18.62
C GLU A 51 22.08 -11.23 18.40
N ARG A 52 22.38 -11.53 17.13
CA ARG A 52 23.60 -12.23 16.74
C ARG A 52 24.15 -11.70 15.42
N TYR A 53 25.46 -11.52 15.37
CA TYR A 53 26.19 -11.19 14.15
C TYR A 53 26.86 -12.44 13.59
N VAL A 54 26.74 -12.65 12.28
CA VAL A 54 27.29 -13.81 11.57
C VAL A 54 27.98 -13.33 10.29
N PRO A 55 29.23 -13.71 10.02
CA PRO A 55 29.87 -13.47 8.72
C PRO A 55 29.08 -14.13 7.57
N VAL A 56 28.93 -13.44 6.44
CA VAL A 56 28.12 -13.94 5.31
C VAL A 56 28.69 -15.24 4.72
N ASP A 57 30.01 -15.42 4.75
CA ASP A 57 30.73 -16.60 4.24
C ASP A 57 30.56 -17.87 5.10
N GLN A 58 30.16 -17.73 6.37
CA GLN A 58 29.81 -18.85 7.24
C GLN A 58 28.41 -19.44 6.95
N GLY A 59 27.66 -18.83 6.02
CA GLY A 59 26.34 -19.29 5.61
C GLY A 59 25.30 -19.29 6.73
N THR A 60 24.21 -20.04 6.55
CA THR A 60 23.12 -20.19 7.54
C THR A 60 23.47 -21.11 8.72
N ALA A 61 24.71 -21.60 8.81
CA ALA A 61 25.11 -22.57 9.84
C ALA A 61 25.17 -21.99 11.27
N ALA A 62 25.06 -20.66 11.45
CA ALA A 62 25.10 -19.97 12.74
C ALA A 62 23.85 -19.11 13.02
N LEU A 63 22.69 -19.48 12.46
CA LEU A 63 21.42 -18.80 12.72
C LEU A 63 21.09 -18.79 14.23
N PRO A 64 20.54 -17.68 14.77
CA PRO A 64 20.18 -17.62 16.18
C PRO A 64 19.02 -18.55 16.51
N ILE A 65 18.97 -18.99 17.76
CA ILE A 65 17.79 -19.66 18.32
C ILE A 65 16.67 -18.61 18.41
N VAL A 66 15.48 -18.95 17.92
CA VAL A 66 14.28 -18.13 18.09
C VAL A 66 13.56 -18.62 19.35
N PRO A 67 13.47 -17.82 20.43
CA PRO A 67 12.85 -18.27 21.67
C PRO A 67 11.34 -18.50 21.53
N PRO A 68 10.76 -19.48 22.25
CA PRO A 68 9.32 -19.67 22.35
C PRO A 68 8.56 -18.40 22.74
N GLY A 69 7.33 -18.29 22.27
CA GLY A 69 6.40 -17.22 22.60
C GLY A 69 5.63 -16.68 21.38
N LYS A 70 4.74 -15.75 21.66
CA LYS A 70 3.88 -15.12 20.65
C LYS A 70 4.49 -13.84 20.11
N GLY A 71 4.02 -13.42 18.94
CA GLY A 71 4.39 -12.11 18.41
C GLY A 71 5.86 -12.02 17.98
N ARG A 72 6.51 -13.13 17.68
CA ARG A 72 7.94 -13.15 17.34
C ARG A 72 8.16 -12.54 15.97
N VAL A 73 9.16 -11.68 15.87
CA VAL A 73 9.58 -11.04 14.63
C VAL A 73 11.08 -11.26 14.47
N LEU A 74 11.47 -11.75 13.30
CA LEU A 74 12.86 -11.91 12.91
C LEU A 74 13.25 -10.82 11.92
N GLU A 75 14.21 -9.99 12.31
CA GLU A 75 14.83 -9.01 11.45
C GLU A 75 16.23 -9.50 11.05
N VAL A 76 16.57 -9.31 9.78
CA VAL A 76 17.86 -9.65 9.19
C VAL A 76 18.42 -8.41 8.51
N ARG A 77 19.56 -7.92 8.99
CA ARG A 77 20.26 -6.76 8.41
C ARG A 77 21.63 -7.15 7.90
N GLY A 78 21.94 -6.80 6.66
CA GLY A 78 23.26 -7.00 6.05
C GLY A 78 24.10 -5.73 6.12
N TYR A 79 25.35 -5.85 6.58
CA TYR A 79 26.26 -4.72 6.76
C TYR A 79 27.60 -4.94 6.04
N THR A 80 28.22 -3.85 5.57
CA THR A 80 29.55 -3.88 4.95
C THR A 80 30.68 -4.22 5.95
N ASP A 81 30.45 -3.97 7.23
CA ASP A 81 31.29 -4.37 8.37
C ASP A 81 30.41 -4.44 9.63
N LEU A 82 30.95 -4.77 10.81
CA LEU A 82 30.20 -4.67 12.05
C LEU A 82 29.78 -3.20 12.30
N PRO A 83 28.54 -2.92 12.78
CA PRO A 83 28.08 -1.54 13.02
C PRO A 83 28.98 -0.74 13.95
N ARG A 84 29.53 -1.39 14.99
CA ARG A 84 30.47 -0.76 15.94
C ARG A 84 31.81 -0.34 15.31
N MET A 85 32.12 -0.86 14.12
CA MET A 85 33.31 -0.54 13.34
C MET A 85 32.99 0.40 12.16
N GLY A 86 31.82 1.02 12.15
CA GLY A 86 31.38 1.92 11.06
C GLY A 86 30.77 1.19 9.85
N GLY A 87 30.36 -0.08 10.01
CA GLY A 87 29.68 -0.83 8.96
C GLY A 87 28.36 -0.19 8.52
N ARG A 88 28.17 -0.02 7.21
CA ARG A 88 26.97 0.56 6.61
C ARG A 88 25.93 -0.53 6.31
N LEU A 89 24.66 -0.25 6.59
CA LEU A 89 23.53 -1.10 6.18
C LEU A 89 23.42 -1.14 4.65
N VAL A 90 23.32 -2.35 4.09
CA VAL A 90 23.18 -2.56 2.64
C VAL A 90 22.00 -3.47 2.28
N ALA A 91 21.55 -4.30 3.22
CA ALA A 91 20.41 -5.19 3.00
C ALA A 91 19.53 -5.29 4.25
N LEU A 92 18.23 -5.49 4.05
CA LEU A 92 17.23 -5.60 5.09
C LEU A 92 16.18 -6.64 4.69
N GLY A 93 15.75 -7.44 5.66
CA GLY A 93 14.57 -8.29 5.57
C GLY A 93 13.93 -8.42 6.94
N ARG A 94 12.61 -8.54 6.97
CA ARG A 94 11.87 -8.71 8.22
C ARG A 94 10.74 -9.72 8.02
N SER A 95 10.55 -10.59 8.99
CA SER A 95 9.42 -11.53 8.98
C SER A 95 8.14 -10.84 9.41
N ARG A 96 7.00 -11.42 9.04
CA ARG A 96 5.75 -11.20 9.76
C ARG A 96 5.89 -11.64 11.22
N SER A 97 4.96 -11.21 12.06
CA SER A 97 4.78 -11.77 13.39
C SER A 97 4.40 -13.25 13.30
N PHE A 98 5.05 -14.12 14.07
CA PHE A 98 4.73 -15.54 14.15
C PHE A 98 4.78 -16.05 15.59
N GLU A 99 4.19 -17.21 15.83
CA GLU A 99 4.26 -17.89 17.12
C GLU A 99 5.31 -19.01 17.10
N VAL A 100 6.02 -19.14 18.22
CA VAL A 100 7.01 -20.17 18.49
C VAL A 100 6.49 -21.00 19.67
N PRO A 101 6.08 -22.26 19.48
CA PRO A 101 5.54 -23.08 20.55
C PRO A 101 6.62 -23.41 21.59
N GLU A 102 6.20 -23.59 22.85
CA GLU A 102 7.07 -23.93 23.98
C GLU A 102 7.72 -25.32 23.85
N SER A 103 7.03 -26.25 23.18
CA SER A 103 7.56 -27.56 22.81
C SER A 103 7.33 -27.77 21.32
N ALA A 104 8.40 -27.86 20.53
CA ALA A 104 8.26 -28.39 19.17
C ALA A 104 8.05 -29.90 19.26
N GLY A 105 7.08 -30.42 18.50
CA GLY A 105 7.13 -31.83 18.09
C GLY A 105 8.37 -32.08 17.22
N GLU A 106 8.48 -33.27 16.63
CA GLU A 106 9.63 -33.63 15.76
C GLU A 106 9.85 -32.67 14.57
N ALA A 107 8.83 -31.91 14.17
CA ALA A 107 8.90 -30.93 13.09
C ALA A 107 9.55 -29.62 13.54
N ARG A 108 10.59 -29.18 12.81
CA ARG A 108 11.21 -27.86 12.93
C ARG A 108 10.50 -26.87 11.99
N PRO A 109 9.59 -26.02 12.49
CA PRO A 109 8.94 -25.01 11.65
C PRO A 109 9.97 -24.03 11.04
N THR A 110 9.75 -23.63 9.80
CA THR A 110 10.62 -22.72 9.05
C THR A 110 10.05 -21.30 9.04
N VAL A 111 10.91 -20.30 9.33
CA VAL A 111 10.59 -18.88 9.12
C VAL A 111 11.35 -18.41 7.90
N SER A 112 10.61 -17.93 6.89
CA SER A 112 11.20 -17.37 5.67
C SER A 112 11.27 -15.84 5.77
N VAL A 113 12.42 -15.28 5.43
CA VAL A 113 12.64 -13.83 5.39
C VAL A 113 13.15 -13.45 4.00
N ALA A 114 12.39 -12.65 3.28
CA ALA A 114 12.87 -12.02 2.06
C ALA A 114 13.83 -10.89 2.42
N VAL A 115 15.10 -11.02 2.04
CA VAL A 115 16.13 -10.02 2.27
C VAL A 115 16.38 -9.29 0.96
N ARG A 116 16.38 -7.96 1.01
CA ARG A 116 16.54 -7.10 -0.17
C ARG A 116 17.54 -5.99 0.12
N MET A 117 18.18 -5.48 -0.93
CA MET A 117 19.03 -4.32 -0.78
C MET A 117 18.21 -3.08 -0.39
N VAL A 118 18.75 -2.28 0.51
CA VAL A 118 18.16 -0.98 0.87
C VAL A 118 18.44 0.07 -0.21
N ASP A 119 17.60 1.10 -0.27
CA ASP A 119 17.70 2.21 -1.23
C ASP A 119 17.85 1.77 -2.70
N THR A 120 17.16 0.69 -3.04
CA THR A 120 17.25 0.07 -4.37
C THR A 120 15.90 -0.54 -4.77
N TYR A 121 15.53 -0.37 -6.03
CA TYR A 121 14.42 -1.08 -6.65
C TYR A 121 14.83 -2.50 -7.00
N VAL A 122 14.04 -3.45 -6.52
CA VAL A 122 14.22 -4.87 -6.78
C VAL A 122 12.97 -5.40 -7.47
N ARG A 123 13.16 -6.04 -8.63
CA ARG A 123 12.12 -6.88 -9.21
C ARG A 123 12.11 -8.21 -8.47
N PRO A 124 10.99 -8.62 -7.85
CA PRO A 124 10.90 -9.88 -7.15
C PRO A 124 11.12 -11.05 -8.13
N ALA A 125 11.71 -12.12 -7.62
CA ALA A 125 11.90 -13.36 -8.35
C ALA A 125 11.38 -14.54 -7.52
N THR A 126 10.96 -15.60 -8.20
CA THR A 126 10.68 -16.89 -7.55
C THR A 126 11.96 -17.45 -6.92
N ALA A 127 11.82 -18.50 -6.11
CA ALA A 127 12.98 -19.23 -5.57
C ALA A 127 13.91 -19.79 -6.66
N GLN A 128 13.42 -19.98 -7.88
CA GLN A 128 14.18 -20.45 -9.05
C GLN A 128 14.85 -19.30 -9.83
N GLY A 129 14.73 -18.05 -9.36
CA GLY A 129 15.31 -16.88 -10.02
C GLY A 129 14.49 -16.37 -11.21
N THR A 130 13.24 -16.82 -11.38
CA THR A 130 12.37 -16.33 -12.45
C THR A 130 11.73 -15.02 -12.05
N CYS A 131 11.85 -14.00 -12.89
CA CYS A 131 11.23 -12.70 -12.69
C CYS A 131 9.71 -12.83 -12.54
N VAL A 132 9.16 -12.10 -11.56
CA VAL A 132 7.73 -12.09 -11.29
C VAL A 132 7.10 -10.90 -11.98
N SER A 133 6.02 -11.17 -12.70
CA SER A 133 5.15 -10.16 -13.31
C SER A 133 3.70 -10.55 -13.08
N LEU A 134 2.82 -9.57 -13.22
CA LEU A 134 1.40 -9.80 -13.40
C LEU A 134 1.16 -10.67 -14.63
N ALA A 135 0.22 -11.60 -14.53
CA ALA A 135 -0.26 -12.35 -15.69
C ALA A 135 -0.91 -11.41 -16.71
N GLU A 136 -1.55 -10.35 -16.21
CA GLU A 136 -2.18 -9.33 -17.04
C GLU A 136 -1.68 -7.92 -16.64
N PRO A 137 -0.85 -7.27 -17.49
CA PRO A 137 -0.55 -5.85 -17.38
C PRO A 137 -1.80 -5.00 -17.14
N ARG A 138 -1.73 -4.02 -16.24
CA ARG A 138 -2.91 -3.24 -15.82
C ARG A 138 -2.56 -1.88 -15.23
N ALA A 139 -3.43 -0.91 -15.43
CA ALA A 139 -3.43 0.40 -14.78
C ALA A 139 -4.79 0.69 -14.11
N ALA A 140 -4.83 1.65 -13.19
CA ALA A 140 -6.01 2.02 -12.40
C ALA A 140 -6.70 0.85 -11.68
N HIS A 141 -5.87 -0.11 -11.27
CA HIS A 141 -6.19 -1.25 -10.42
C HIS A 141 -5.89 -0.88 -8.96
N THR A 142 -6.30 -1.74 -8.03
CA THR A 142 -6.02 -1.55 -6.60
C THR A 142 -4.97 -2.56 -6.12
N ALA A 143 -4.11 -2.15 -5.19
CA ALA A 143 -3.26 -3.04 -4.40
C ALA A 143 -3.71 -2.99 -2.93
N THR A 144 -4.12 -4.13 -2.38
CA THR A 144 -4.59 -4.23 -0.99
C THR A 144 -3.74 -5.24 -0.24
N LEU A 145 -2.98 -4.79 0.76
CA LEU A 145 -2.28 -5.68 1.70
C LEU A 145 -3.31 -6.43 2.55
N LEU A 146 -3.20 -7.76 2.59
CA LEU A 146 -4.06 -8.65 3.39
C LEU A 146 -3.41 -8.98 4.73
N ASP A 147 -4.19 -9.55 5.66
CA ASP A 147 -3.71 -9.97 6.99
C ASP A 147 -2.59 -11.00 6.96
N ASP A 148 -2.51 -11.77 5.87
CA ASP A 148 -1.49 -12.77 5.67
C ASP A 148 -0.26 -12.24 4.91
N GLY A 149 -0.13 -10.92 4.76
CA GLY A 149 1.00 -10.26 4.11
C GLY A 149 1.06 -10.40 2.58
N ARG A 150 0.11 -11.11 1.98
CA ARG A 150 -0.04 -11.12 0.52
C ARG A 150 -0.77 -9.86 0.07
N VAL A 151 -0.57 -9.48 -1.20
CA VAL A 151 -1.18 -8.28 -1.79
C VAL A 151 -2.17 -8.69 -2.88
N LEU A 152 -3.43 -8.31 -2.70
CA LEU A 152 -4.46 -8.44 -3.73
C LEU A 152 -4.31 -7.32 -4.77
N LEU A 153 -4.12 -7.71 -6.02
CA LEU A 153 -4.05 -6.84 -7.19
C LEU A 153 -5.31 -7.09 -8.03
N ALA A 154 -6.25 -6.14 -8.06
CA ALA A 154 -7.59 -6.39 -8.59
C ALA A 154 -8.01 -5.37 -9.64
N GLY A 155 -8.62 -5.84 -10.73
CA GLY A 155 -9.23 -5.01 -11.77
C GLY A 155 -8.22 -4.14 -12.53
N GLY A 156 -8.66 -2.96 -12.95
CA GLY A 156 -7.91 -2.05 -13.81
C GLY A 156 -8.26 -2.20 -15.28
N PHE A 157 -7.41 -1.65 -16.13
CA PHE A 157 -7.53 -1.75 -17.58
C PHE A 157 -6.19 -2.00 -18.25
N ARG A 158 -6.24 -2.51 -19.48
CA ARG A 158 -5.15 -2.66 -20.43
C ARG A 158 -5.23 -1.59 -21.50
N THR A 159 -4.09 -1.04 -21.90
CA THR A 159 -4.03 -0.22 -23.11
C THR A 159 -4.27 -1.12 -24.33
N GLY A 160 -5.33 -0.88 -25.09
CA GLY A 160 -5.66 -1.67 -26.28
C GLY A 160 -4.89 -1.22 -27.52
N SER A 161 -4.63 -2.14 -28.44
CA SER A 161 -3.88 -1.90 -29.69
C SER A 161 -4.54 -0.90 -30.64
N GLU A 162 -5.86 -0.72 -30.55
CA GLU A 162 -6.63 0.22 -31.38
C GLU A 162 -6.88 1.57 -30.67
N GLY A 163 -6.27 1.80 -29.50
CA GLY A 163 -6.42 3.04 -28.76
C GLY A 163 -7.59 3.12 -27.80
N VAL A 164 -8.26 2.00 -27.58
CA VAL A 164 -9.36 1.88 -26.62
C VAL A 164 -8.89 0.99 -25.48
N ASP A 165 -8.90 1.54 -24.28
CA ASP A 165 -8.60 0.78 -23.07
C ASP A 165 -9.66 -0.30 -22.83
N SER A 166 -9.23 -1.49 -22.44
CA SER A 166 -10.13 -2.59 -22.08
C SER A 166 -10.00 -2.89 -20.59
N THR A 167 -11.10 -2.76 -19.85
CA THR A 167 -11.13 -3.11 -18.43
C THR A 167 -11.05 -4.61 -18.20
N VAL A 168 -10.36 -5.01 -17.14
CA VAL A 168 -10.16 -6.42 -16.79
C VAL A 168 -10.92 -6.78 -15.52
N SER A 169 -11.43 -8.01 -15.45
CA SER A 169 -12.07 -8.58 -14.26
C SER A 169 -11.16 -9.53 -13.50
N SER A 170 -9.93 -9.74 -13.98
CA SER A 170 -8.94 -10.59 -13.33
C SER A 170 -8.46 -9.98 -12.02
N ALA A 171 -8.14 -10.85 -11.06
CA ALA A 171 -7.52 -10.49 -9.80
C ALA A 171 -6.40 -11.49 -9.50
N GLU A 172 -5.33 -10.98 -8.90
CA GLU A 172 -4.09 -11.71 -8.67
C GLU A 172 -3.61 -11.46 -7.25
N LEU A 173 -3.02 -12.48 -6.65
CA LEU A 173 -2.48 -12.44 -5.30
C LEU A 173 -0.98 -12.59 -5.35
N PHE A 174 -0.27 -11.54 -4.96
CA PHE A 174 1.17 -11.50 -4.90
C PHE A 174 1.65 -11.84 -3.49
N ASP A 175 2.50 -12.86 -3.37
CA ASP A 175 3.22 -13.18 -2.14
C ASP A 175 4.63 -12.57 -2.20
N PRO A 176 4.91 -11.52 -1.39
CA PRO A 176 6.21 -10.85 -1.42
C PRO A 176 7.34 -11.70 -0.83
N VAL A 177 7.03 -12.72 -0.03
CA VAL A 177 8.03 -13.59 0.59
C VAL A 177 8.53 -14.59 -0.44
N THR A 178 7.62 -15.31 -1.10
CA THR A 178 7.98 -16.36 -2.07
C THR A 178 8.24 -15.80 -3.47
N GLY A 179 7.82 -14.57 -3.75
CA GLY A 179 7.88 -14.01 -5.09
C GLY A 179 6.97 -14.78 -6.04
N THR A 180 5.72 -15.02 -5.65
CA THR A 180 4.75 -15.72 -6.52
C THR A 180 3.51 -14.89 -6.74
N VAL A 181 2.97 -14.96 -7.96
CA VAL A 181 1.67 -14.40 -8.32
C VAL A 181 0.72 -15.55 -8.61
N THR A 182 -0.45 -15.53 -7.98
CA THR A 182 -1.48 -16.56 -8.16
C THR A 182 -2.80 -15.91 -8.54
N GLN A 183 -3.50 -16.49 -9.52
CA GLN A 183 -4.84 -16.02 -9.91
C GLN A 183 -5.84 -16.35 -8.79
N VAL A 184 -6.74 -15.41 -8.49
CA VAL A 184 -7.87 -15.61 -7.57
C VAL A 184 -9.18 -15.43 -8.34
N PRO A 185 -10.36 -15.77 -7.76
CA PRO A 185 -11.63 -15.62 -8.46
C PRO A 185 -11.82 -14.21 -9.04
N ALA A 186 -12.26 -14.17 -10.31
CA ALA A 186 -12.50 -12.91 -11.02
C ALA A 186 -13.60 -12.06 -10.36
N LEU A 187 -13.55 -10.76 -10.59
CA LEU A 187 -14.44 -9.75 -10.00
C LEU A 187 -15.91 -9.85 -10.48
N GLY A 188 -16.21 -10.76 -11.42
CA GLY A 188 -17.48 -10.81 -12.13
C GLY A 188 -17.56 -9.70 -13.18
N THR A 189 -17.75 -8.46 -12.73
CA THR A 189 -17.72 -7.26 -13.59
C THR A 189 -16.29 -6.73 -13.72
N ALA A 190 -15.81 -6.57 -14.96
CA ALA A 190 -14.57 -5.85 -15.23
C ALA A 190 -14.70 -4.38 -14.81
N ARG A 191 -13.66 -3.83 -14.16
CA ARG A 191 -13.71 -2.50 -13.57
C ARG A 191 -12.32 -1.87 -13.46
N ALA A 192 -12.21 -0.57 -13.74
CA ALA A 192 -11.08 0.29 -13.36
C ALA A 192 -11.57 1.45 -12.49
N PHE A 193 -10.66 2.16 -11.81
CA PHE A 193 -10.99 3.32 -10.96
C PHE A 193 -12.06 3.02 -9.90
N HIS A 194 -12.06 1.78 -9.43
CA HIS A 194 -12.89 1.28 -8.34
C HIS A 194 -12.12 1.37 -7.03
N THR A 195 -12.80 1.18 -5.91
CA THR A 195 -12.14 1.09 -4.60
C THR A 195 -12.05 -0.35 -4.14
N ALA A 196 -10.95 -0.70 -3.48
CA ALA A 196 -10.77 -1.94 -2.75
C ALA A 196 -10.54 -1.61 -1.28
N THR A 197 -11.55 -1.88 -0.45
CA THR A 197 -11.53 -1.55 0.97
C THR A 197 -11.36 -2.83 1.77
N ARG A 198 -10.24 -2.97 2.48
CA ARG A 198 -10.03 -4.08 3.40
C ARG A 198 -10.96 -3.93 4.60
N LEU A 199 -11.79 -4.93 4.82
CA LEU A 199 -12.80 -4.99 5.88
C LEU A 199 -12.20 -5.64 7.15
N PRO A 200 -12.82 -5.43 8.32
CA PRO A 200 -12.53 -6.25 9.49
C PRO A 200 -12.64 -7.74 9.17
N GLY A 201 -11.70 -8.53 9.67
CA GLY A 201 -11.61 -9.97 9.35
C GLY A 201 -10.91 -10.29 8.02
N GLY A 202 -10.31 -9.31 7.35
CA GLY A 202 -9.36 -9.56 6.25
C GLY A 202 -9.97 -9.72 4.86
N LYS A 203 -11.31 -9.66 4.75
CA LYS A 203 -12.01 -9.63 3.46
C LYS A 203 -11.82 -8.29 2.76
N VAL A 204 -12.07 -8.21 1.46
CA VAL A 204 -11.93 -6.99 0.68
C VAL A 204 -13.21 -6.66 -0.07
N LEU A 205 -13.81 -5.49 0.19
CA LEU A 205 -14.92 -4.95 -0.60
C LEU A 205 -14.37 -4.27 -1.85
N LEU A 206 -14.76 -4.76 -3.02
CA LEU A 206 -14.50 -4.19 -4.33
C LEU A 206 -15.78 -3.49 -4.79
N ALA A 207 -15.75 -2.17 -4.95
CA ALA A 207 -16.97 -1.39 -5.18
C ALA A 207 -16.82 -0.37 -6.32
N GLY A 208 -17.87 -0.26 -7.14
CA GLY A 208 -17.96 0.71 -8.23
C GLY A 208 -16.86 0.55 -9.27
N GLY A 209 -16.40 1.68 -9.81
CA GLY A 209 -15.49 1.77 -10.94
C GLY A 209 -16.24 1.98 -12.25
N GLU A 210 -15.53 1.80 -13.35
CA GLU A 210 -16.09 1.87 -14.69
C GLU A 210 -15.63 0.70 -15.54
N MET A 211 -16.49 0.27 -16.46
CA MET A 211 -16.12 -0.57 -17.59
C MET A 211 -15.70 0.33 -18.74
N ARG A 212 -14.60 0.01 -19.43
CA ARG A 212 -14.17 0.72 -20.64
C ARG A 212 -14.32 -0.16 -21.86
N SER A 213 -14.94 0.39 -22.88
CA SER A 213 -15.12 -0.22 -24.20
C SER A 213 -15.03 0.86 -25.29
N VAL A 214 -15.21 0.45 -26.55
CA VAL A 214 -15.29 1.36 -27.70
C VAL A 214 -16.44 2.37 -27.59
N GLU A 215 -17.45 2.08 -26.75
CA GLU A 215 -18.61 2.94 -26.52
C GLU A 215 -18.35 4.01 -25.43
N GLY A 216 -17.20 3.94 -24.75
CA GLY A 216 -16.80 4.86 -23.68
C GLY A 216 -16.69 4.21 -22.31
N ALA A 217 -16.54 5.05 -21.28
CA ALA A 217 -16.50 4.62 -19.89
C ALA A 217 -17.92 4.56 -19.30
N LEU A 218 -18.30 3.40 -18.78
CA LEU A 218 -19.60 3.15 -18.15
C LEU A 218 -19.38 2.90 -16.65
N PRO A 219 -19.71 3.86 -15.77
CA PRO A 219 -19.68 3.64 -14.33
C PRO A 219 -20.57 2.46 -13.94
N VAL A 220 -20.11 1.64 -13.00
CA VAL A 220 -20.83 0.46 -12.52
C VAL A 220 -21.34 0.68 -11.11
N ARG A 221 -22.48 0.07 -10.78
CA ARG A 221 -23.07 0.06 -9.44
C ARG A 221 -22.98 -1.30 -8.77
N SER A 222 -22.03 -2.15 -9.17
CA SER A 222 -21.83 -3.44 -8.51
C SER A 222 -20.73 -3.37 -7.47
N ALA A 223 -20.91 -4.09 -6.38
CA ALA A 223 -19.90 -4.36 -5.38
C ALA A 223 -19.84 -5.86 -5.07
N ARG A 224 -18.67 -6.34 -4.66
CA ARG A 224 -18.45 -7.73 -4.22
C ARG A 224 -17.43 -7.77 -3.10
N VAL A 225 -17.56 -8.76 -2.23
CA VAL A 225 -16.58 -9.04 -1.19
C VAL A 225 -15.74 -10.24 -1.62
N LEU A 226 -14.43 -10.05 -1.68
CA LEU A 226 -13.48 -11.15 -1.81
C LEU A 226 -13.07 -11.64 -0.42
N ASP A 227 -13.24 -12.93 -0.20
CA ASP A 227 -12.57 -13.69 0.82
C ASP A 227 -11.58 -14.63 0.11
N VAL A 228 -10.28 -14.54 0.39
CA VAL A 228 -9.29 -15.34 -0.37
C VAL A 228 -9.47 -16.84 -0.14
N ALA A 229 -10.01 -17.26 1.01
CA ALA A 229 -10.24 -18.67 1.32
C ALA A 229 -11.59 -19.15 0.76
N GLN A 230 -12.63 -18.31 0.78
CA GLN A 230 -13.99 -18.69 0.39
C GLN A 230 -14.36 -18.29 -1.05
N GLY A 231 -13.57 -17.42 -1.68
CA GLY A 231 -13.83 -16.85 -2.99
C GLY A 231 -14.66 -15.56 -2.96
N MET A 232 -15.26 -15.24 -4.10
CA MET A 232 -16.04 -14.02 -4.28
C MET A 232 -17.48 -14.21 -3.78
N SER A 233 -18.02 -13.22 -3.06
CA SER A 233 -19.43 -13.20 -2.67
C SER A 233 -20.38 -13.07 -3.86
N THR A 234 -21.67 -13.25 -3.59
CA THR A 234 -22.72 -12.75 -4.48
C THR A 234 -22.58 -11.24 -4.69
N GLU A 235 -23.02 -10.78 -5.85
CA GLU A 235 -23.01 -9.36 -6.18
C GLU A 235 -23.97 -8.57 -5.30
N VAL A 236 -23.52 -7.41 -4.86
CA VAL A 236 -24.29 -6.43 -4.11
C VAL A 236 -24.50 -5.22 -5.03
N GLU A 237 -25.75 -4.81 -5.19
CA GLU A 237 -26.10 -3.64 -5.99
C GLU A 237 -26.01 -2.37 -5.14
N LEU A 238 -25.12 -1.47 -5.54
CA LEU A 238 -25.00 -0.11 -5.04
C LEU A 238 -26.17 0.73 -5.56
N LYS A 239 -26.53 1.76 -4.81
CA LYS A 239 -27.61 2.70 -5.15
C LYS A 239 -27.23 3.58 -6.33
N VAL A 240 -25.95 3.90 -6.50
CA VAL A 240 -25.46 4.79 -7.57
C VAL A 240 -24.24 4.20 -8.26
N ALA A 241 -24.27 4.22 -9.60
CA ALA A 241 -23.11 3.87 -10.42
C ALA A 241 -22.06 4.98 -10.35
N ARG A 242 -20.82 4.62 -10.03
CA ARG A 242 -19.74 5.59 -9.76
C ARG A 242 -18.35 5.03 -10.09
N SER A 243 -17.48 5.84 -10.69
CA SER A 243 -16.03 5.62 -10.78
C SER A 243 -15.26 6.77 -10.14
N HIS A 244 -13.95 6.65 -9.90
CA HIS A 244 -13.12 7.73 -9.31
C HIS A 244 -13.65 8.27 -7.96
N HIS A 245 -14.43 7.45 -7.26
CA HIS A 245 -14.96 7.75 -5.93
C HIS A 245 -13.93 7.33 -4.88
N ALA A 246 -14.06 7.87 -3.68
CA ALA A 246 -13.29 7.41 -2.53
C ALA A 246 -14.16 6.53 -1.63
N ALA A 247 -13.51 5.58 -0.96
CA ALA A 247 -14.13 4.73 0.03
C ALA A 247 -13.22 4.52 1.23
N ALA A 248 -13.80 4.49 2.43
CA ALA A 248 -13.10 4.22 3.66
C ALA A 248 -13.99 3.42 4.61
N VAL A 249 -13.37 2.56 5.42
CA VAL A 249 -14.06 1.72 6.40
C VAL A 249 -13.91 2.34 7.80
N ASP A 250 -14.98 2.29 8.59
CA ASP A 250 -14.94 2.64 10.00
C ASP A 250 -14.56 1.42 10.88
N SER A 251 -14.38 1.64 12.18
CA SER A 251 -14.02 0.57 13.12
C SER A 251 -15.13 -0.48 13.33
N GLY A 252 -16.35 -0.20 12.90
CA GLY A 252 -17.48 -1.13 12.90
C GLY A 252 -17.58 -1.98 11.63
N GLY A 253 -16.70 -1.79 10.64
CA GLY A 253 -16.76 -2.49 9.36
C GLY A 253 -17.74 -1.90 8.35
N ARG A 254 -18.19 -0.66 8.57
CA ARG A 254 -19.08 0.04 7.63
C ARG A 254 -18.22 0.87 6.70
N VAL A 255 -18.44 0.71 5.40
CA VAL A 255 -17.71 1.43 4.35
C VAL A 255 -18.55 2.60 3.89
N LEU A 256 -18.00 3.81 3.93
CA LEU A 256 -18.60 4.99 3.32
C LEU A 256 -18.05 5.12 1.89
N LEU A 257 -18.93 5.23 0.90
CA LEU A 257 -18.60 5.51 -0.50
C LEU A 257 -19.05 6.94 -0.85
N VAL A 258 -18.10 7.77 -1.28
CA VAL A 258 -18.32 9.21 -1.49
C VAL A 258 -17.95 9.64 -2.90
N GLY A 259 -18.86 10.36 -3.53
CA GLY A 259 -18.60 11.06 -4.77
C GLY A 259 -18.29 10.14 -5.94
N GLY A 260 -17.42 10.64 -6.83
CA GLY A 260 -17.03 10.02 -8.08
C GLY A 260 -17.78 10.58 -9.29
N VAL A 261 -17.59 9.90 -10.41
CA VAL A 261 -18.20 10.22 -11.71
C VAL A 261 -19.28 9.18 -12.02
N GLY A 262 -20.48 9.65 -12.29
CA GLY A 262 -21.64 8.86 -12.69
C GLY A 262 -21.86 8.90 -14.21
N ALA A 263 -23.04 8.42 -14.63
CA ALA A 263 -23.40 8.38 -16.05
C ALA A 263 -23.27 9.76 -16.72
N GLY A 264 -22.74 9.79 -17.94
CA GLY A 264 -22.55 11.03 -18.71
C GLY A 264 -21.50 11.98 -18.14
N GLY A 265 -20.66 11.55 -17.20
CA GLY A 265 -19.61 12.39 -16.61
C GLY A 265 -20.08 13.24 -15.42
N ALA A 266 -21.32 13.07 -14.96
CA ALA A 266 -21.86 13.85 -13.86
C ALA A 266 -21.16 13.55 -12.53
N VAL A 267 -20.88 14.58 -11.73
CA VAL A 267 -20.35 14.40 -10.38
C VAL A 267 -21.43 13.82 -9.48
N VAL A 268 -21.12 12.71 -8.81
CA VAL A 268 -22.06 12.00 -7.94
C VAL A 268 -22.21 12.74 -6.61
N ALA A 269 -23.41 13.22 -6.31
CA ALA A 269 -23.72 13.88 -5.03
C ALA A 269 -24.09 12.88 -3.92
N GLN A 270 -24.70 11.75 -4.27
CA GLN A 270 -25.25 10.83 -3.30
C GLN A 270 -24.16 9.91 -2.74
N ALA A 271 -23.80 10.12 -1.47
CA ALA A 271 -23.04 9.17 -0.70
C ALA A 271 -23.91 7.95 -0.34
N GLU A 272 -23.27 6.80 -0.20
CA GLU A 272 -23.92 5.57 0.27
C GLU A 272 -22.95 4.78 1.14
N GLY A 273 -23.48 3.86 1.94
CA GLY A 273 -22.67 3.01 2.79
C GLY A 273 -22.93 1.53 2.57
N TYR A 274 -21.94 0.72 2.88
CA TYR A 274 -22.03 -0.74 2.90
C TYR A 274 -21.67 -1.25 4.30
N ASP A 275 -22.53 -2.09 4.88
CA ASP A 275 -22.28 -2.71 6.19
C ASP A 275 -21.71 -4.13 5.98
N SER A 276 -20.47 -4.37 6.42
CA SER A 276 -19.81 -5.66 6.21
C SER A 276 -20.41 -6.82 7.02
N ALA A 277 -21.10 -6.53 8.12
CA ALA A 277 -21.69 -7.56 8.98
C ALA A 277 -22.99 -8.09 8.37
N THR A 278 -23.79 -7.20 7.76
CA THR A 278 -25.08 -7.56 7.16
C THR A 278 -25.01 -7.79 5.65
N GLY A 279 -23.99 -7.27 4.98
CA GLY A 279 -23.87 -7.26 3.53
C GLY A 279 -24.81 -6.28 2.84
N GLN A 280 -25.42 -5.35 3.58
CA GLN A 280 -26.44 -4.44 3.05
C GLN A 280 -25.88 -3.06 2.71
N VAL A 281 -26.47 -2.45 1.68
CA VAL A 281 -26.20 -1.08 1.26
C VAL A 281 -27.26 -0.13 1.82
N PHE A 282 -26.84 0.97 2.44
CA PHE A 282 -27.72 1.99 3.01
C PHE A 282 -27.42 3.38 2.43
N SER A 283 -28.41 4.27 2.47
CA SER A 283 -28.26 5.64 1.96
C SER A 283 -27.62 6.52 3.01
N VAL A 284 -26.73 7.43 2.59
CA VAL A 284 -26.24 8.51 3.43
C VAL A 284 -26.98 9.78 3.01
N SER A 285 -27.65 10.42 3.96
CA SER A 285 -28.56 11.54 3.68
C SER A 285 -27.83 12.83 3.26
N THR A 286 -26.60 13.01 3.72
CA THR A 286 -25.78 14.19 3.41
C THR A 286 -25.20 14.10 1.99
N PRO A 287 -25.55 15.03 1.08
CA PRO A 287 -24.94 15.07 -0.24
C PRO A 287 -23.48 15.54 -0.17
N VAL A 288 -22.62 14.88 -0.94
CA VAL A 288 -21.18 15.19 -1.04
C VAL A 288 -20.76 15.14 -2.51
N PRO A 289 -21.17 16.13 -3.34
CA PRO A 289 -20.83 16.16 -4.77
C PRO A 289 -19.35 16.44 -4.95
N ARG A 290 -18.54 15.38 -5.12
CA ARG A 290 -17.09 15.51 -5.27
C ARG A 290 -16.55 14.45 -6.23
N VAL A 291 -15.50 14.77 -6.97
CA VAL A 291 -14.63 13.83 -7.70
C VAL A 291 -13.16 14.15 -7.38
N GLY A 292 -12.29 13.14 -7.38
CA GLY A 292 -10.86 13.30 -7.10
C GLY A 292 -10.56 13.70 -5.65
N MET A 293 -11.44 13.31 -4.73
CA MET A 293 -11.23 13.47 -3.28
C MET A 293 -10.44 12.28 -2.73
N ALA A 294 -9.88 12.44 -1.55
CA ALA A 294 -9.33 11.32 -0.78
C ALA A 294 -10.20 11.05 0.45
N ALA A 295 -10.34 9.77 0.82
CA ALA A 295 -11.01 9.38 2.05
C ALA A 295 -10.21 8.29 2.80
N MET A 296 -10.19 8.38 4.13
CA MET A 296 -9.52 7.38 4.97
C MET A 296 -10.10 7.35 6.39
N PRO A 297 -10.01 6.21 7.10
CA PRO A 297 -10.28 6.18 8.53
C PRO A 297 -9.30 7.08 9.31
N VAL A 298 -9.81 7.72 10.34
CA VAL A 298 -9.03 8.50 11.32
C VAL A 298 -9.52 8.18 12.73
N GLN A 299 -8.76 8.56 13.75
CA GLN A 299 -9.10 8.32 15.16
C GLN A 299 -9.47 6.85 15.41
N ASP A 300 -8.58 5.93 15.01
CA ASP A 300 -8.77 4.48 15.09
C ASP A 300 -10.06 3.97 14.42
N GLY A 301 -10.46 4.62 13.32
CA GLY A 301 -11.66 4.27 12.56
C GLY A 301 -12.96 4.75 13.18
N ARG A 302 -12.94 5.57 14.23
CA ARG A 302 -14.17 6.19 14.77
C ARG A 302 -14.79 7.22 13.84
N ARG A 303 -13.97 7.80 12.96
CA ARG A 303 -14.40 8.75 11.93
C ARG A 303 -13.75 8.43 10.59
N ILE A 304 -14.37 8.92 9.53
CA ILE A 304 -13.82 8.91 8.18
C ILE A 304 -13.59 10.36 7.76
N ALA A 305 -12.36 10.70 7.37
CA ALA A 305 -12.04 11.99 6.76
C ALA A 305 -12.30 11.93 5.26
N VAL A 306 -12.84 13.01 4.69
CA VAL A 306 -12.99 13.22 3.24
C VAL A 306 -12.41 14.59 2.90
N VAL A 307 -11.39 14.62 2.03
CA VAL A 307 -10.55 15.80 1.82
C VAL A 307 -10.42 16.14 0.33
N GLY A 308 -10.63 17.43 0.03
CA GLY A 308 -10.48 17.99 -1.31
C GLY A 308 -11.50 17.51 -2.32
N GLY A 309 -11.08 17.46 -3.58
CA GLY A 309 -11.92 17.13 -4.74
C GLY A 309 -12.61 18.36 -5.35
N SER A 310 -13.44 18.10 -6.36
CA SER A 310 -14.22 19.11 -7.10
C SER A 310 -15.67 18.68 -7.22
N ASP A 311 -16.62 19.61 -7.15
CA ASP A 311 -18.03 19.33 -7.50
C ASP A 311 -18.34 19.46 -9.00
N GLY A 312 -17.32 19.69 -9.81
CA GLY A 312 -17.38 19.89 -11.26
C GLY A 312 -17.39 21.36 -11.65
N ALA A 313 -17.78 22.26 -10.75
CA ALA A 313 -17.73 23.71 -10.94
C ALA A 313 -16.62 24.34 -10.10
N GLU A 314 -16.48 23.91 -8.85
CA GLU A 314 -15.53 24.47 -7.90
C GLU A 314 -14.73 23.38 -7.19
N LEU A 315 -13.46 23.70 -6.90
CA LEU A 315 -12.65 22.92 -5.98
C LEU A 315 -13.21 23.07 -4.57
N ARG A 316 -13.25 21.96 -3.84
CA ARG A 316 -13.92 21.91 -2.55
C ARG A 316 -12.90 22.03 -1.42
N PRO A 317 -12.86 23.18 -0.71
CA PRO A 317 -11.88 23.42 0.34
C PRO A 317 -12.20 22.67 1.63
N GLU A 318 -13.45 22.23 1.82
CA GLU A 318 -13.87 21.68 3.11
C GLU A 318 -13.21 20.32 3.37
N VAL A 319 -12.65 20.17 4.57
CA VAL A 319 -12.28 18.89 5.17
C VAL A 319 -13.50 18.37 5.93
N LEU A 320 -14.11 17.29 5.44
CA LEU A 320 -15.30 16.70 6.06
C LEU A 320 -14.91 15.50 6.92
N PHE A 321 -15.65 15.31 8.02
CA PHE A 321 -15.55 14.11 8.85
C PHE A 321 -16.91 13.46 8.97
N PHE A 322 -16.96 12.13 8.89
CA PHE A 322 -18.19 11.36 9.05
C PHE A 322 -18.04 10.37 10.20
N SER A 323 -19.08 10.26 11.02
CA SER A 323 -19.25 9.19 12.01
C SER A 323 -20.52 8.41 11.71
N PHE A 324 -20.58 7.15 12.13
CA PHE A 324 -21.78 6.35 11.99
C PHE A 324 -22.67 6.49 13.23
N GLU A 325 -23.83 7.10 13.07
CA GLU A 325 -24.79 7.38 14.14
C GLU A 325 -26.22 7.12 13.64
N GLY A 326 -27.07 6.55 14.48
CA GLY A 326 -28.49 6.36 14.13
C GLY A 326 -28.74 5.50 12.88
N GLY A 327 -27.79 4.63 12.50
CA GLY A 327 -27.93 3.74 11.34
C GLY A 327 -27.43 4.33 10.00
N SER A 328 -26.79 5.49 10.00
CA SER A 328 -26.18 6.09 8.81
C SER A 328 -24.88 6.80 9.15
N PHE A 329 -24.06 7.08 8.13
CA PHE A 329 -23.02 8.08 8.28
C PHE A 329 -23.65 9.48 8.35
N VAL A 330 -23.15 10.30 9.27
CA VAL A 330 -23.52 11.71 9.45
C VAL A 330 -22.24 12.56 9.54
N PRO A 331 -22.25 13.78 8.99
CA PRO A 331 -21.13 14.69 9.11
C PRO A 331 -20.96 15.13 10.58
N VAL A 332 -19.73 15.15 11.07
CA VAL A 332 -19.39 15.55 12.43
C VAL A 332 -18.40 16.70 12.44
N GLY A 333 -18.84 17.84 13.00
CA GLY A 333 -18.04 19.06 13.15
C GLY A 333 -18.01 19.98 11.92
N GLU A 334 -17.75 21.27 12.15
CA GLU A 334 -17.39 22.22 11.11
C GLU A 334 -15.87 22.15 10.90
N GLY A 335 -15.45 21.60 9.76
CA GLY A 335 -14.07 21.28 9.48
C GLY A 335 -13.28 22.46 8.94
N ALA A 336 -12.00 22.51 9.29
CA ALA A 336 -11.04 23.41 8.68
C ALA A 336 -11.07 23.33 7.14
N ARG A 337 -10.61 24.40 6.51
CA ARG A 337 -10.52 24.51 5.06
C ARG A 337 -9.09 24.33 4.60
N LEU A 338 -8.93 23.61 3.49
CA LEU A 338 -7.69 23.57 2.73
C LEU A 338 -7.31 25.00 2.32
N ARG A 339 -6.02 25.31 2.43
CA ARG A 339 -5.45 26.59 2.02
C ARG A 339 -5.31 26.66 0.51
N GLU A 340 -5.03 25.52 -0.12
CA GLU A 340 -4.97 25.37 -1.57
C GLU A 340 -5.81 24.14 -1.98
N PRO A 341 -7.12 24.35 -2.21
CA PRO A 341 -8.04 23.31 -2.67
C PRO A 341 -7.55 22.68 -3.96
N ARG A 342 -7.78 21.37 -4.12
CA ARG A 342 -7.24 20.56 -5.22
C ARG A 342 -8.01 19.25 -5.35
N ARG A 343 -7.81 18.57 -6.48
CA ARG A 343 -8.27 17.18 -6.68
C ARG A 343 -7.11 16.27 -7.10
N ASP A 344 -7.32 14.96 -6.97
CA ASP A 344 -6.36 13.88 -7.26
C ASP A 344 -5.05 13.93 -6.44
N ALA A 345 -5.14 14.55 -5.26
CA ALA A 345 -4.08 14.52 -4.25
C ALA A 345 -4.24 13.30 -3.33
N ALA A 346 -3.11 12.79 -2.86
CA ALA A 346 -3.08 11.66 -1.93
C ALA A 346 -3.26 12.15 -0.49
N LEU A 347 -3.93 11.34 0.34
CA LEU A 347 -4.10 11.57 1.78
C LEU A 347 -3.57 10.37 2.55
N VAL A 348 -2.60 10.60 3.44
CA VAL A 348 -1.92 9.52 4.18
C VAL A 348 -1.59 9.94 5.61
N PRO A 349 -1.46 9.01 6.57
CA PRO A 349 -0.90 9.32 7.89
C PRO A 349 0.54 9.87 7.79
N PHE A 350 0.92 10.79 8.67
CA PHE A 350 2.26 11.39 8.67
C PHE A 350 2.77 11.67 10.09
N GLY A 351 3.79 10.92 10.52
CA GLY A 351 4.30 10.96 11.90
C GLY A 351 3.36 10.32 12.93
N GLY A 352 2.38 9.53 12.49
CA GLY A 352 1.36 8.89 13.31
C GLY A 352 -0.04 9.04 12.72
N LEU A 353 -1.06 8.47 13.38
CA LEU A 353 -2.46 8.53 12.94
C LEU A 353 -3.15 9.88 13.23
N GLU A 354 -2.56 10.68 14.12
CA GLU A 354 -3.11 11.97 14.57
C GLU A 354 -2.79 13.14 13.65
N ARG A 355 -2.11 12.89 12.53
CA ARG A 355 -1.75 13.89 11.53
C ARG A 355 -1.76 13.24 10.16
N LEU A 356 -2.42 13.89 9.22
CA LEU A 356 -2.49 13.46 7.83
C LEU A 356 -1.70 14.42 6.97
N LEU A 357 -1.04 13.88 5.95
CA LEU A 357 -0.45 14.63 4.86
C LEU A 357 -1.38 14.55 3.65
N TYR A 358 -1.74 15.71 3.11
CA TYR A 358 -2.46 15.88 1.87
C TYR A 358 -1.51 16.46 0.82
N VAL A 359 -1.19 15.70 -0.24
CA VAL A 359 -0.02 15.97 -1.09
C VAL A 359 -0.27 15.75 -2.58
N GLY A 360 0.29 16.64 -3.41
CA GLY A 360 0.16 16.61 -4.86
C GLY A 360 -1.17 17.19 -5.34
N GLY A 361 -1.67 16.68 -6.46
CA GLY A 361 -2.93 17.08 -7.08
C GLY A 361 -2.78 18.24 -8.07
N TYR A 362 -3.92 18.74 -8.56
CA TYR A 362 -3.98 19.95 -9.40
C TYR A 362 -5.15 20.86 -9.02
N ASP A 363 -5.05 22.13 -9.40
CA ASP A 363 -5.95 23.22 -9.03
C ASP A 363 -7.04 23.52 -10.09
N SER A 364 -7.60 22.48 -10.69
CA SER A 364 -8.75 22.62 -11.60
C SER A 364 -9.96 21.84 -11.13
N ALA A 365 -11.10 22.51 -11.12
CA ALA A 365 -12.39 21.90 -10.83
C ALA A 365 -12.91 21.04 -11.99
N GLY A 366 -12.57 21.40 -13.24
CA GLY A 366 -13.10 20.83 -14.47
C GLY A 366 -12.00 20.29 -15.38
N ASP A 367 -11.70 21.03 -16.44
CA ASP A 367 -10.73 20.65 -17.46
C ASP A 367 -9.30 20.59 -16.90
N VAL A 368 -8.61 19.49 -17.20
CA VAL A 368 -7.22 19.25 -16.78
C VAL A 368 -6.20 19.74 -17.81
N ALA A 369 -6.62 20.19 -18.99
CA ALA A 369 -5.68 20.69 -20.00
C ALA A 369 -4.90 21.93 -19.51
N GLU A 370 -5.57 22.83 -18.78
CA GLU A 370 -5.00 24.07 -18.25
C GLU A 370 -4.75 24.06 -16.74
N ALA A 371 -4.93 22.91 -16.09
CA ALA A 371 -4.72 22.80 -14.66
C ALA A 371 -3.24 23.05 -14.31
N ARG A 372 -2.94 23.55 -13.12
CA ARG A 372 -1.57 23.57 -12.61
C ARG A 372 -1.41 22.41 -11.64
N VAL A 373 -0.47 21.52 -11.95
CA VAL A 373 -0.06 20.47 -11.02
C VAL A 373 0.68 21.13 -9.84
N LEU A 374 0.32 20.75 -8.62
CA LEU A 374 0.74 21.45 -7.41
C LEU A 374 2.00 20.84 -6.79
N ALA A 375 2.96 21.71 -6.46
CA ALA A 375 4.19 21.40 -5.72
C ALA A 375 4.04 21.59 -4.19
N SER A 376 2.81 21.68 -3.70
CA SER A 376 2.50 21.95 -2.30
C SER A 376 1.91 20.73 -1.61
N SER A 377 2.05 20.70 -0.30
CA SER A 377 1.34 19.77 0.56
C SER A 377 0.79 20.50 1.79
N GLU A 378 -0.20 19.90 2.43
CA GLU A 378 -0.87 20.43 3.61
C GLU A 378 -0.97 19.34 4.67
N LEU A 379 -0.82 19.73 5.94
CA LEU A 379 -1.01 18.84 7.08
C LEU A 379 -2.40 19.06 7.65
N VAL A 380 -3.17 17.99 7.78
CA VAL A 380 -4.51 17.98 8.38
C VAL A 380 -4.42 17.26 9.72
N SER A 381 -4.71 17.97 10.82
CA SER A 381 -4.73 17.37 12.16
C SER A 381 -6.18 17.16 12.61
N PRO A 382 -6.72 15.92 12.60
CA PRO A 382 -8.13 15.62 12.84
C PRO A 382 -8.51 15.61 14.34
N GLY A 383 -8.01 16.56 15.13
CA GLY A 383 -8.28 16.68 16.57
C GLY A 383 -9.66 17.25 16.89
N ALA A 384 -9.86 17.68 18.15
CA ALA A 384 -11.11 18.31 18.60
C ALA A 384 -11.44 19.59 17.81
N ALA A 385 -10.42 20.38 17.49
CA ALA A 385 -10.48 21.42 16.47
C ALA A 385 -9.57 21.00 15.31
N VAL A 386 -10.17 20.79 14.14
CA VAL A 386 -9.41 20.43 12.93
C VAL A 386 -8.49 21.58 12.57
N GLN A 387 -7.22 21.31 12.31
CA GLN A 387 -6.25 22.32 11.88
C GLN A 387 -5.64 21.93 10.54
N VAL A 388 -5.48 22.94 9.66
CA VAL A 388 -4.78 22.80 8.39
C VAL A 388 -3.57 23.73 8.39
N SER A 389 -2.38 23.17 8.21
CA SER A 389 -1.13 23.91 8.13
C SER A 389 -0.35 23.58 6.86
N PRO A 390 0.61 24.40 6.44
CA PRO A 390 1.52 24.04 5.36
C PRO A 390 2.27 22.75 5.68
N GLY A 391 2.45 21.89 4.68
CA GLY A 391 3.28 20.69 4.74
C GLY A 391 4.67 20.89 4.12
N PRO A 392 5.46 19.81 3.98
CA PRO A 392 6.75 19.86 3.30
C PRO A 392 6.61 20.29 1.83
N GLN A 393 7.64 20.94 1.29
CA GLN A 393 7.73 21.20 -0.14
C GLN A 393 7.93 19.89 -0.90
N VAL A 394 7.27 19.75 -2.05
CA VAL A 394 7.30 18.53 -2.87
C VAL A 394 7.42 18.85 -4.35
N PHE A 395 7.76 17.87 -5.18
CA PHE A 395 7.66 18.02 -6.63
C PHE A 395 6.20 18.16 -7.08
N ALA A 396 5.97 18.99 -8.10
CA ALA A 396 4.65 19.17 -8.71
C ALA A 396 4.17 17.87 -9.37
N ARG A 397 3.27 17.13 -8.70
CA ARG A 397 2.72 15.86 -9.22
C ARG A 397 1.25 15.66 -8.86
N SER A 398 0.48 15.03 -9.75
CA SER A 398 -0.90 14.60 -9.50
C SER A 398 -1.08 13.10 -9.75
N GLY A 399 -2.07 12.48 -9.10
CA GLY A 399 -2.32 11.04 -9.23
C GLY A 399 -1.12 10.20 -8.81
N LEU A 400 -0.26 10.75 -7.93
CA LEU A 400 0.86 10.05 -7.33
C LEU A 400 0.36 9.03 -6.32
N CYS A 401 1.15 7.99 -6.09
CA CYS A 401 0.91 7.07 -4.99
C CYS A 401 1.67 7.56 -3.75
N ALA A 402 1.03 7.57 -2.59
CA ALA A 402 1.67 7.93 -1.32
C ALA A 402 1.39 6.86 -0.27
N VAL A 403 2.43 6.46 0.47
CA VAL A 403 2.32 5.45 1.52
C VAL A 403 3.04 5.90 2.80
N ALA A 404 2.39 5.64 3.94
CA ALA A 404 2.98 5.86 5.25
C ALA A 404 3.83 4.65 5.65
N LEU A 405 5.12 4.86 5.89
CA LEU A 405 6.05 3.86 6.38
C LEU A 405 5.81 3.58 7.87
N PRO A 406 6.20 2.41 8.40
CA PRO A 406 6.01 2.07 9.82
C PRO A 406 6.68 3.02 10.81
N ASP A 407 7.71 3.76 10.37
CA ASP A 407 8.42 4.76 11.18
C ASP A 407 7.82 6.18 11.10
N GLY A 408 6.65 6.31 10.46
CA GLY A 408 5.92 7.57 10.34
C GLY A 408 6.36 8.47 9.18
N ARG A 409 7.42 8.12 8.45
CA ARG A 409 7.77 8.78 7.19
C ARG A 409 6.73 8.46 6.11
N VAL A 410 6.70 9.28 5.06
CA VAL A 410 5.84 9.05 3.89
C VAL A 410 6.68 8.98 2.64
N MET A 411 6.44 7.98 1.81
CA MET A 411 7.05 7.86 0.49
C MET A 411 6.03 8.23 -0.59
N THR A 412 6.38 9.14 -1.50
CA THR A 412 5.55 9.53 -2.64
C THR A 412 6.20 9.09 -3.96
N LEU A 413 5.40 8.49 -4.84
CA LEU A 413 5.86 7.70 -5.98
C LEU A 413 5.07 8.04 -7.25
N GLY A 414 5.80 8.25 -8.35
CA GLY A 414 5.25 8.39 -9.69
C GLY A 414 4.19 9.49 -9.82
N GLY A 415 3.15 9.22 -10.61
CA GLY A 415 2.10 10.18 -10.93
C GLY A 415 2.39 10.92 -12.22
N VAL A 416 1.71 12.04 -12.45
CA VAL A 416 1.88 12.86 -13.66
C VAL A 416 2.35 14.28 -13.34
N ARG A 417 3.09 14.88 -14.27
CA ARG A 417 3.50 16.29 -14.29
C ARG A 417 3.26 16.90 -15.67
N TYR A 418 3.40 18.22 -15.81
CA TYR A 418 3.43 18.83 -17.14
C TYR A 418 4.79 18.65 -17.82
N GLY A 419 4.74 18.23 -19.09
CA GLY A 419 5.84 18.18 -20.03
C GLY A 419 5.57 19.04 -21.27
N ALA A 420 6.49 19.04 -22.23
CA ALA A 420 6.42 19.89 -23.44
C ALA A 420 5.21 19.59 -24.36
N GLY A 421 4.44 18.53 -24.10
CA GLY A 421 3.28 18.11 -24.91
C GLY A 421 2.05 17.69 -24.09
N GLY A 422 1.95 18.10 -22.82
CA GLY A 422 0.82 17.75 -21.94
C GLY A 422 1.26 17.01 -20.67
N LEU A 423 0.32 16.29 -20.04
CA LEU A 423 0.61 15.48 -18.86
C LEU A 423 1.50 14.31 -19.24
N VAL A 424 2.60 14.15 -18.49
CA VAL A 424 3.56 13.07 -18.65
C VAL A 424 3.84 12.32 -17.35
N SER A 425 4.17 11.04 -17.45
CA SER A 425 4.54 10.18 -16.32
C SER A 425 5.78 10.73 -15.61
N ASP A 426 5.65 10.95 -14.31
CA ASP A 426 6.73 11.47 -13.48
C ASP A 426 7.54 10.32 -12.85
N PRO A 427 8.89 10.33 -12.94
CA PRO A 427 9.73 9.29 -12.35
C PRO A 427 10.13 9.58 -10.89
N HIS A 428 9.87 10.76 -10.35
CA HIS A 428 10.43 11.18 -9.08
C HIS A 428 9.85 10.40 -7.91
N VAL A 429 10.67 10.31 -6.88
CA VAL A 429 10.34 9.67 -5.63
C VAL A 429 10.85 10.56 -4.51
N GLU A 430 10.01 10.78 -3.51
CA GLU A 430 10.35 11.62 -2.36
C GLU A 430 10.06 10.85 -1.08
N LEU A 431 10.92 11.06 -0.08
CA LEU A 431 10.72 10.56 1.27
C LEU A 431 10.55 11.75 2.21
N LEU A 432 9.35 11.88 2.72
CA LEU A 432 8.92 12.97 3.59
C LEU A 432 9.12 12.52 5.03
N VAL A 433 9.86 13.33 5.80
CA VAL A 433 10.25 13.01 7.16
C VAL A 433 9.51 13.94 8.13
N PRO A 434 8.73 13.40 9.07
CA PRO A 434 8.08 14.20 10.10
C PRO A 434 9.13 14.70 11.09
N GLY A 435 9.15 16.00 11.38
CA GLY A 435 9.94 16.55 12.47
C GLY A 435 9.13 16.82 13.73
N GLN A 436 9.84 17.01 14.83
CA GLN A 436 9.26 16.97 16.18
C GLN A 436 8.34 18.16 16.51
N ASN A 437 8.45 19.29 15.81
CA ASN A 437 7.67 20.51 16.06
C ASN A 437 6.78 20.92 14.86
N GLY A 438 6.38 19.97 14.02
CA GLY A 438 5.65 20.26 12.79
C GLY A 438 6.55 20.75 11.63
N ALA A 439 7.83 21.01 11.89
CA ALA A 439 8.84 21.13 10.85
C ALA A 439 8.95 19.80 10.11
N ALA A 440 8.42 19.70 8.90
CA ALA A 440 8.56 18.54 8.04
C ALA A 440 9.60 18.84 6.97
N THR A 441 10.43 17.86 6.62
CA THR A 441 11.37 18.01 5.51
C THR A 441 11.11 16.94 4.45
N ALA A 442 11.36 17.29 3.20
CA ALA A 442 11.42 16.33 2.11
C ALA A 442 12.89 16.00 1.85
N LEU A 443 13.21 14.71 1.84
CA LEU A 443 14.49 14.24 1.32
C LEU A 443 14.39 14.12 -0.20
N LEU A 444 15.21 14.90 -0.89
CA LEU A 444 15.33 14.90 -2.35
C LEU A 444 16.52 14.02 -2.78
N GLY A 445 16.44 13.44 -3.98
CA GLY A 445 17.54 12.68 -4.58
C GLY A 445 17.46 11.15 -4.42
N LEU A 446 16.29 10.60 -4.10
CA LEU A 446 16.05 9.16 -4.19
C LEU A 446 16.13 8.70 -5.64
N LYS A 447 16.43 7.41 -5.84
CA LYS A 447 16.45 6.83 -7.18
C LYS A 447 15.08 7.00 -7.85
N PRO A 448 15.03 7.52 -9.08
CA PRO A 448 13.78 7.62 -9.83
C PRO A 448 13.19 6.23 -10.15
N LEU A 449 11.87 6.17 -10.29
CA LEU A 449 11.18 5.03 -10.87
C LEU A 449 11.58 4.89 -12.35
N ASP A 450 12.02 3.69 -12.72
CA ASP A 450 12.37 3.33 -14.08
C ASP A 450 11.70 1.99 -14.45
N PRO A 451 10.76 1.96 -15.41
CA PRO A 451 10.20 3.12 -16.11
C PRO A 451 9.37 4.02 -15.19
N SER A 452 9.24 5.30 -15.58
CA SER A 452 8.26 6.22 -14.97
C SER A 452 6.86 5.68 -15.15
N ARG A 453 5.95 6.01 -14.22
CA ARG A 453 4.58 5.46 -14.26
C ARG A 453 3.56 6.29 -13.50
N HIS A 454 2.33 6.26 -13.99
CA HIS A 454 1.15 6.79 -13.33
C HIS A 454 0.00 5.77 -13.37
N GLN A 455 -1.06 6.01 -12.60
CA GLN A 455 -2.16 5.04 -12.41
C GLN A 455 -1.68 3.63 -11.99
N HIS A 456 -0.49 3.56 -11.41
CA HIS A 456 0.01 2.38 -10.73
C HIS A 456 -0.61 2.32 -9.34
N SER A 457 -0.54 1.16 -8.71
CA SER A 457 -0.90 1.02 -7.31
C SER A 457 0.37 0.82 -6.48
N CYS A 458 0.35 1.25 -5.23
CA CYS A 458 1.44 0.98 -4.30
C CYS A 458 0.89 0.69 -2.90
N THR A 459 1.62 -0.14 -2.15
CA THR A 459 1.30 -0.47 -0.75
C THR A 459 2.58 -0.75 0.01
N VAL A 460 2.57 -0.43 1.31
CA VAL A 460 3.61 -0.89 2.24
C VAL A 460 3.36 -2.36 2.55
N LEU A 461 4.44 -3.14 2.61
CA LEU A 461 4.45 -4.54 2.99
C LEU A 461 4.78 -4.68 4.49
N ASP A 462 4.54 -5.86 5.07
CA ASP A 462 4.76 -6.09 6.51
C ASP A 462 6.22 -5.91 6.96
N ASP A 463 7.16 -6.03 6.03
CA ASP A 463 8.59 -5.79 6.28
C ASP A 463 9.00 -4.31 6.19
N GLY A 464 8.06 -3.41 5.89
CA GLY A 464 8.28 -1.97 5.73
C GLY A 464 8.79 -1.56 4.35
N SER A 465 9.00 -2.50 3.42
CA SER A 465 9.26 -2.20 2.02
C SER A 465 7.99 -1.78 1.29
N VAL A 466 8.14 -1.15 0.13
CA VAL A 466 7.03 -0.62 -0.67
C VAL A 466 6.93 -1.38 -1.97
N LEU A 467 5.78 -2.00 -2.21
CA LEU A 467 5.43 -2.60 -3.49
C LEU A 467 4.85 -1.52 -4.41
N ILE A 468 5.31 -1.50 -5.65
CA ILE A 468 4.79 -0.71 -6.77
C ILE A 468 4.38 -1.70 -7.86
N ALA A 469 3.14 -1.63 -8.33
CA ALA A 469 2.57 -2.57 -9.28
C ALA A 469 1.92 -1.87 -10.48
N GLY A 470 2.25 -2.36 -11.68
CA GLY A 470 1.62 -1.95 -12.95
C GLY A 470 1.66 -0.44 -13.21
N GLY A 471 0.57 0.09 -13.74
CA GLY A 471 0.43 1.48 -14.20
C GLY A 471 0.64 1.64 -15.70
N GLN A 472 0.63 2.88 -16.17
CA GLN A 472 1.00 3.23 -17.54
C GLN A 472 2.38 3.89 -17.54
N GLY A 473 3.28 3.39 -18.38
CA GLY A 473 4.58 4.02 -18.65
C GLY A 473 4.55 4.96 -19.84
N GLU A 474 5.65 5.64 -20.12
CA GLU A 474 5.83 6.44 -21.34
C GLU A 474 7.01 5.96 -22.17
N ASP A 475 6.73 5.04 -23.09
CA ASP A 475 7.65 4.63 -24.15
C ASP A 475 7.23 5.26 -25.49
N GLY A 476 7.27 6.60 -25.57
CA GLY A 476 7.29 7.34 -26.84
C GLY A 476 6.04 7.29 -27.74
N SER A 477 5.02 6.49 -27.42
CA SER A 477 3.65 6.55 -27.98
C SER A 477 2.68 5.85 -27.02
N ARG A 478 1.42 6.33 -26.92
CA ARG A 478 0.33 5.88 -26.02
C ARG A 478 0.75 4.98 -24.86
N GLY A 479 0.70 5.51 -23.63
CA GLY A 479 1.22 4.83 -22.45
C GLY A 479 0.86 3.35 -22.36
N THR A 480 1.87 2.50 -22.45
CA THR A 480 1.74 1.06 -22.38
C THR A 480 1.42 0.65 -20.94
N THR A 481 0.41 -0.20 -20.75
CA THR A 481 0.15 -0.78 -19.43
C THR A 481 1.28 -1.73 -19.05
N LEU A 482 1.84 -1.49 -17.88
CA LEU A 482 2.94 -2.26 -17.32
C LEU A 482 2.40 -3.48 -16.56
N GLY A 483 3.11 -4.59 -16.64
CA GLY A 483 2.83 -5.82 -15.89
C GLY A 483 3.89 -6.14 -14.85
N ASP A 484 4.88 -5.28 -14.64
CA ASP A 484 5.95 -5.53 -13.69
C ASP A 484 5.52 -5.20 -12.25
N LEU A 485 6.23 -5.83 -11.33
CA LEU A 485 6.19 -5.57 -9.90
C LEU A 485 7.58 -5.11 -9.47
N VAL A 486 7.65 -4.05 -8.69
CA VAL A 486 8.91 -3.51 -8.17
C VAL A 486 8.77 -3.27 -6.68
N ILE A 487 9.77 -3.68 -5.90
CA ILE A 487 9.82 -3.44 -4.46
C ILE A 487 10.96 -2.47 -4.18
N TYR A 488 10.67 -1.39 -3.46
CA TYR A 488 11.68 -0.49 -2.92
C TYR A 488 11.81 -0.72 -1.42
N THR A 489 13.05 -0.86 -0.92
CA THR A 489 13.30 -1.05 0.52
C THR A 489 13.92 0.23 1.10
N PRO A 490 13.15 1.05 1.84
CA PRO A 490 13.68 2.27 2.45
C PRO A 490 14.75 1.96 3.49
N VAL A 491 15.74 2.86 3.63
CA VAL A 491 16.70 2.79 4.74
C VAL A 491 15.96 3.16 6.03
N PRO A 492 15.96 2.30 7.07
CA PRO A 492 15.40 2.63 8.38
C PRO A 492 16.03 3.88 9.01
N LEU A 493 15.33 4.51 9.97
CA LEU A 493 15.86 5.67 10.69
C LEU A 493 16.89 5.33 11.78
N ASP A 494 16.98 4.06 12.19
CA ASP A 494 17.71 3.60 13.39
C ASP A 494 19.14 3.08 13.15
#